data_AF-A0A9D5C9M4-F1
#
_entry.id   AF-A0A9D5C9M4-F1
#
_cell.length_a   1.000
_cell.length_b   1.000
_cell.length_c   1.000
_cell.angle_alpha   90.00
_cell.angle_beta   90.00
_cell.angle_gamma   90.00
#
_symmetry.space_group_name_H-M   'P 1'
#
loop_
_entity.id
_entity.type
_entity.pdbx_description
1 polymer ?
#
loop_
_entity_poly.entity_id
_entity_poly.type
_entity_poly.pdbx_seq_one_letter_code
_entity_poly.pdbx_strand_id
1 'polypeptide(L)'
;MTAGLTVDSTHDTVSAGLKVEDKLIIHKRFKVLMSGGAMTGRGDMAYGGKLEATLRDEDYPIGRALSTLALSVVDWHGDLAVGCNLQSQVPIGRGTNLIGHANISNRGSGQVGIRLNSSEHLQIALLALIPIFRNMKRMLCGSSQSV
;
A
#
# COMPACT_ATOMS: atom_id res chain seq x y z
N MET A 1 -21.75 8.88 -1.12
CA MET A 1 -21.46 10.31 -0.92
C MET A 1 -21.30 10.64 0.55
N THR A 2 -20.06 10.71 1.02
CA THR A 2 -19.69 11.22 2.34
C THR A 2 -18.92 12.51 2.11
N ALA A 3 -19.39 13.64 2.63
CA ALA A 3 -18.67 14.91 2.60
C ALA A 3 -18.15 15.21 4.00
N GLY A 4 -16.83 15.40 4.12
CA GLY A 4 -16.17 15.84 5.34
C GLY A 4 -15.71 17.27 5.19
N LEU A 5 -16.17 18.16 6.08
CA LEU A 5 -15.61 19.49 6.25
C LEU A 5 -14.60 19.41 7.40
N THR A 6 -13.33 19.68 7.12
CA THR A 6 -12.29 19.76 8.14
C THR A 6 -11.85 21.20 8.29
N VAL A 7 -11.99 21.74 9.50
CA VAL A 7 -11.49 23.06 9.88
C VAL A 7 -10.39 22.81 10.90
N ASP A 8 -9.14 23.05 10.51
CA ASP A 8 -8.00 22.95 11.42
C ASP A 8 -7.58 24.36 11.81
N SER A 9 -7.58 24.63 13.12
CA SER A 9 -7.15 25.91 13.70
C SER A 9 -5.85 25.67 14.49
N THR A 10 -4.72 25.76 13.81
CA THR A 10 -3.40 25.73 14.45
C THR A 10 -2.93 27.18 14.63
N HIS A 11 -3.07 27.68 15.87
CA HIS A 11 -2.56 28.89 16.58
C HIS A 11 -2.41 30.25 15.85
N ASP A 12 -2.40 30.33 14.52
CA ASP A 12 -2.38 31.57 13.71
C ASP A 12 -2.97 31.35 12.29
N THR A 13 -3.55 30.18 12.03
CA THR A 13 -3.94 29.78 10.66
C THR A 13 -5.22 28.96 10.67
N VAL A 14 -6.28 29.49 10.07
CA VAL A 14 -7.54 28.79 9.82
C VAL A 14 -7.44 28.15 8.44
N SER A 15 -7.35 26.83 8.39
CA SER A 15 -7.40 26.07 7.13
C SER A 15 -8.75 25.37 7.03
N ALA A 16 -9.45 25.59 5.91
CA ALA A 16 -10.73 24.96 5.63
C ALA A 16 -10.56 24.01 4.43
N GLY A 17 -10.85 22.73 4.64
CA GLY A 17 -10.79 21.72 3.60
C GLY A 17 -12.15 21.09 3.38
N LEU A 18 -12.61 21.06 2.14
CA LEU A 18 -13.74 20.22 1.75
C LEU A 18 -13.16 18.94 1.14
N LYS A 19 -13.40 17.80 1.80
CA LYS A 19 -13.04 16.49 1.29
C LYS A 19 -14.32 15.74 0.97
N VAL A 20 -14.57 15.52 -0.32
CA VAL A 20 -15.67 14.68 -0.79
C VAL A 20 -15.10 13.27 -0.98
N GLU A 21 -15.69 12.30 -0.32
CA GLU A 21 -15.38 10.88 -0.47
C GLU A 21 -16.62 10.17 -1.00
N ASP A 22 -16.55 9.73 -2.24
CA ASP A 22 -17.54 8.82 -2.80
C ASP A 22 -17.05 7.38 -2.74
N LYS A 23 -17.91 6.49 -2.26
CA LYS A 23 -17.60 5.07 -2.07
C LYS A 23 -18.63 4.28 -2.85
N LEU A 24 -18.22 3.75 -3.98
CA LEU A 24 -19.02 2.94 -4.87
C LEU A 24 -18.66 1.45 -4.66
N ILE A 25 -19.57 0.69 -4.05
CA ILE A 25 -19.43 -0.76 -3.96
C ILE A 25 -20.20 -1.35 -5.13
N ILE A 26 -19.49 -1.77 -6.19
CA ILE A 26 -20.12 -2.28 -7.41
C ILE A 26 -20.55 -3.74 -7.22
N HIS A 27 -19.88 -4.52 -6.36
CA HIS A 27 -20.25 -5.88 -5.95
C HIS A 27 -19.68 -6.20 -4.56
N LYS A 28 -20.16 -7.26 -3.90
CA LYS A 28 -19.59 -7.80 -2.64
C LYS A 28 -18.08 -8.08 -2.74
N ARG A 29 -17.57 -8.17 -3.98
CA ARG A 29 -16.18 -8.37 -4.37
C ARG A 29 -15.41 -7.15 -4.88
N PHE A 30 -16.04 -6.02 -5.20
CA PHE A 30 -15.34 -4.88 -5.77
C PHE A 30 -15.85 -3.58 -5.17
N LYS A 31 -14.96 -2.87 -4.48
CA LYS A 31 -15.20 -1.60 -3.83
C LYS A 31 -14.27 -0.57 -4.44
N VAL A 32 -14.82 0.44 -5.08
CA VAL A 32 -14.09 1.62 -5.52
C VAL A 32 -14.41 2.76 -4.57
N LEU A 33 -13.39 3.50 -4.17
CA LEU A 33 -13.45 4.75 -3.43
C LEU A 33 -12.86 5.83 -4.32
N MET A 34 -13.56 6.93 -4.49
CA MET A 34 -13.05 8.10 -5.16
C MET A 34 -13.20 9.27 -4.20
N SER A 35 -12.10 9.84 -3.77
CA SER A 35 -12.06 11.07 -3.01
C SER A 35 -11.59 12.22 -3.90
N GLY A 36 -12.25 13.36 -3.79
CA GLY A 36 -11.79 14.62 -4.35
C GLY A 36 -11.96 15.68 -3.29
N GLY A 37 -10.96 16.53 -3.11
CA GLY A 37 -11.02 17.59 -2.13
C GLY A 37 -10.27 18.83 -2.58
N ALA A 38 -10.79 19.97 -2.19
CA ALA A 38 -10.09 21.23 -2.26
C ALA A 38 -9.76 21.62 -0.84
N MET A 39 -8.47 21.74 -0.54
CA MET A 39 -7.99 22.29 0.72
C MET A 39 -7.57 23.73 0.46
N THR A 40 -8.23 24.67 1.13
CA THR A 40 -7.83 26.09 1.09
C THR A 40 -7.22 26.47 2.44
N GLY A 41 -5.94 26.85 2.41
CA GLY A 41 -5.19 27.27 3.59
C GLY A 41 -4.41 28.54 3.29
N ARG A 42 -4.70 29.61 4.02
CA ARG A 42 -4.00 30.92 4.00
C ARG A 42 -3.52 31.40 2.61
N GLY A 43 -4.42 31.44 1.61
CA GLY A 43 -4.11 31.95 0.28
C GLY A 43 -3.53 30.93 -0.70
N ASP A 44 -3.30 29.69 -0.25
CA ASP A 44 -2.84 28.57 -1.07
C ASP A 44 -3.97 27.55 -1.28
N MET A 45 -4.16 27.16 -2.52
CA MET A 45 -5.19 26.22 -2.96
C MET A 45 -4.52 24.90 -3.31
N ALA A 46 -4.73 23.90 -2.47
CA ALA A 46 -4.31 22.54 -2.74
C ALA A 46 -5.52 21.75 -3.27
N TYR A 47 -5.46 21.36 -4.54
CA TYR A 47 -6.48 20.50 -5.15
C TYR A 47 -5.98 19.07 -5.17
N GLY A 48 -6.74 18.15 -4.57
CA GLY A 48 -6.35 16.76 -4.44
C GLY A 48 -7.45 15.79 -4.84
N GLY A 49 -7.11 14.82 -5.67
CA GLY A 49 -7.93 13.65 -5.97
C GLY A 49 -7.24 12.37 -5.49
N LYS A 50 -8.02 11.40 -5.01
CA LYS A 50 -7.56 10.05 -4.71
C LYS A 50 -8.58 9.03 -5.20
N LEU A 51 -8.16 8.08 -6.01
CA LEU A 51 -8.97 6.97 -6.47
C LEU A 51 -8.42 5.67 -5.89
N GLU A 52 -9.17 4.98 -5.05
CA GLU A 52 -8.85 3.69 -4.46
C GLU A 52 -9.77 2.59 -4.98
N ALA A 53 -9.25 1.61 -5.72
CA ALA A 53 -9.97 0.41 -6.12
C ALA A 53 -9.55 -0.78 -5.25
N THR A 54 -10.45 -1.32 -4.45
CA THR A 54 -10.27 -2.54 -3.66
C THR A 54 -11.07 -3.69 -4.26
N LEU A 55 -10.36 -4.69 -4.78
CA LEU A 55 -10.90 -5.99 -5.13
C LEU A 55 -10.81 -6.91 -3.90
N ARG A 56 -11.95 -7.45 -3.49
CA ARG A 56 -12.11 -8.41 -2.39
C ARG A 56 -12.61 -9.72 -2.97
N ASP A 57 -11.87 -10.79 -2.80
CA ASP A 57 -12.34 -12.08 -3.29
C ASP A 57 -13.35 -12.72 -2.32
N GLU A 58 -14.36 -13.39 -2.87
CA GLU A 58 -15.47 -14.05 -2.15
C GLU A 58 -15.58 -15.53 -2.56
N ASP A 59 -14.46 -16.22 -2.79
CA ASP A 59 -14.46 -17.68 -2.83
C ASP A 59 -14.30 -18.23 -1.40
N TYR A 60 -15.43 -18.24 -0.70
CA TYR A 60 -15.65 -18.93 0.56
C TYR A 60 -15.56 -20.44 0.27
N PRO A 61 -14.45 -21.14 0.59
CA PRO A 61 -13.87 -21.26 1.93
C PRO A 61 -12.34 -21.07 2.02
N ILE A 62 -11.63 -20.62 0.97
CA ILE A 62 -10.16 -20.79 0.88
C ILE A 62 -9.37 -19.48 0.70
N GLY A 63 -9.96 -18.38 0.19
CA GLY A 63 -9.16 -17.17 -0.12
C GLY A 63 -9.79 -15.84 0.33
N ARG A 64 -9.35 -15.26 1.46
CA ARG A 64 -9.65 -13.84 1.78
C ARG A 64 -8.66 -12.89 1.09
N ALA A 65 -8.45 -13.05 -0.21
CA ALA A 65 -7.57 -12.17 -0.97
C ALA A 65 -8.20 -10.77 -1.11
N LEU A 66 -7.45 -9.74 -0.75
CA LEU A 66 -7.78 -8.32 -0.81
C LEU A 66 -6.69 -7.59 -1.58
N SER A 67 -6.97 -7.18 -2.81
CA SER A 67 -6.08 -6.37 -3.63
C SER A 67 -6.62 -4.95 -3.71
N THR A 68 -5.95 -4.00 -3.08
CA THR A 68 -6.26 -2.57 -3.10
C THR A 68 -5.24 -1.84 -3.96
N LEU A 69 -5.68 -1.11 -4.97
CA LEU A 69 -4.87 -0.22 -5.78
C LEU A 69 -5.38 1.20 -5.57
N ALA A 70 -4.53 2.12 -5.15
CA ALA A 70 -4.88 3.50 -4.87
C ALA A 70 -3.99 4.46 -5.64
N LEU A 71 -4.57 5.45 -6.31
CA LEU A 71 -3.89 6.53 -7.00
C LEU A 71 -4.28 7.84 -6.32
N SER A 72 -3.32 8.71 -6.07
CA SER A 72 -3.53 10.06 -5.52
C SER A 72 -2.83 11.09 -6.39
N VAL A 73 -3.50 12.18 -6.71
CA VAL A 73 -2.94 13.31 -7.44
C VAL A 73 -3.27 14.53 -6.60
N VAL A 74 -2.26 15.27 -6.17
CA VAL A 74 -2.44 16.49 -5.38
C VAL A 74 -1.61 17.59 -5.99
N ASP A 75 -2.28 18.64 -6.44
CA ASP A 75 -1.68 19.85 -6.99
C ASP A 75 -1.55 20.90 -5.88
N TRP A 76 -0.31 21.25 -5.55
CA TRP A 76 0.04 22.33 -4.63
C TRP A 76 0.92 23.31 -5.38
N HIS A 77 0.33 24.41 -5.88
CA HIS A 77 1.00 25.61 -6.43
C HIS A 77 2.46 25.42 -6.95
N GLY A 78 2.68 24.44 -7.84
CA GLY A 78 3.99 24.15 -8.44
C GLY A 78 4.65 22.79 -8.12
N ASP A 79 4.17 22.04 -7.12
CA ASP A 79 4.60 20.67 -6.79
C ASP A 79 3.42 19.70 -6.95
N LEU A 80 3.26 19.17 -8.17
CA LEU A 80 2.28 18.13 -8.46
C LEU A 80 2.72 16.80 -7.83
N ALA A 81 2.11 16.48 -6.68
CA ALA A 81 2.32 15.23 -5.97
C ALA A 81 1.40 14.12 -6.54
N VAL A 82 1.94 13.31 -7.44
CA VAL A 82 1.29 12.08 -7.91
C VAL A 82 1.82 10.89 -7.10
N GLY A 83 0.92 10.04 -6.62
CA GLY A 83 1.22 8.82 -5.87
C GLY A 83 0.36 7.66 -6.34
N CYS A 84 0.94 6.47 -6.31
CA CYS A 84 0.27 5.20 -6.50
C CYS A 84 0.60 4.30 -5.29
N ASN A 85 -0.37 3.61 -4.75
CA ASN A 85 -0.27 2.72 -3.61
C ASN A 85 -1.04 1.45 -3.92
N LEU A 86 -0.31 0.42 -4.32
CA LEU A 86 -0.81 -0.92 -4.52
C LEU A 86 -0.59 -1.73 -3.24
N GLN A 87 -1.59 -2.44 -2.78
CA GLN A 87 -1.55 -3.33 -1.63
C GLN A 87 -2.27 -4.61 -1.99
N SER A 88 -1.60 -5.75 -1.90
CA SER A 88 -2.16 -7.08 -2.17
C SER A 88 -2.03 -7.93 -0.93
N GLN A 89 -3.14 -8.16 -0.23
CA GLN A 89 -3.22 -9.02 0.94
C GLN A 89 -3.84 -10.35 0.54
N VAL A 90 -3.11 -11.45 0.64
CA VAL A 90 -3.59 -12.79 0.31
C VAL A 90 -3.29 -13.73 1.49
N PRO A 91 -4.30 -14.22 2.22
CA PRO A 91 -4.12 -15.30 3.17
C PRO A 91 -3.91 -16.61 2.40
N ILE A 92 -2.74 -17.21 2.59
CA ILE A 92 -2.41 -18.53 2.10
C ILE A 92 -2.68 -19.51 3.26
N GLY A 93 -3.92 -19.98 3.38
CA GLY A 93 -4.30 -21.05 4.33
C GLY A 93 -4.49 -20.64 5.79
N ARG A 94 -4.48 -21.64 6.70
CA ARG A 94 -4.92 -21.52 8.12
C ARG A 94 -4.02 -20.69 9.04
N GLY A 95 -2.83 -20.25 8.59
CA GLY A 95 -1.87 -19.55 9.46
C GLY A 95 -0.91 -18.58 8.76
N THR A 96 -1.00 -18.40 7.44
CA THR A 96 -0.04 -17.57 6.70
C THR A 96 -0.77 -16.46 5.96
N ASN A 97 -0.62 -15.20 6.39
CA ASN A 97 -1.12 -14.06 5.62
C ASN A 97 0.04 -13.40 4.88
N LEU A 98 -0.04 -13.30 3.56
CA LEU A 98 0.89 -12.56 2.73
C LEU A 98 0.30 -11.19 2.43
N ILE A 99 1.08 -10.13 2.61
CA ILE A 99 0.66 -8.74 2.37
C ILE A 99 1.76 -8.06 1.55
N GLY A 100 1.62 -8.02 0.23
CA GLY A 100 2.40 -7.13 -0.62
C GLY A 100 1.90 -5.70 -0.48
N HIS A 101 2.78 -4.72 -0.39
CA HIS A 101 2.47 -3.31 -0.54
C HIS A 101 3.56 -2.63 -1.36
N ALA A 102 3.17 -1.81 -2.32
CA ALA A 102 4.02 -1.11 -3.25
C ALA A 102 3.46 0.30 -3.38
N ASN A 103 4.13 1.25 -2.74
CA ASN A 103 3.84 2.66 -2.81
C ASN A 103 4.90 3.34 -3.68
N ILE A 104 4.48 4.11 -4.66
CA ILE A 104 5.34 4.86 -5.57
C ILE A 104 4.82 6.29 -5.58
N SER A 105 5.64 7.24 -5.15
CA SER A 105 5.31 8.66 -5.15
C SER A 105 6.31 9.46 -5.97
N ASN A 106 5.82 10.45 -6.72
CA ASN A 106 6.59 11.34 -7.59
C ASN A 106 7.64 12.18 -6.83
N ARG A 107 7.60 12.17 -5.49
CA ARG A 107 8.65 12.72 -4.62
C ARG A 107 9.88 11.82 -4.49
N GLY A 108 10.08 10.88 -5.41
CA GLY A 108 11.23 9.96 -5.40
C GLY A 108 11.19 8.88 -4.32
N SER A 109 10.05 8.66 -3.67
CA SER A 109 9.87 7.63 -2.63
C SER A 109 9.07 6.47 -3.21
N GLY A 110 9.77 5.40 -3.57
CA GLY A 110 9.19 4.11 -3.92
C GLY A 110 9.38 3.12 -2.77
N GLN A 111 8.34 2.88 -1.98
CA GLN A 111 8.36 1.90 -0.91
C GLN A 111 7.66 0.62 -1.36
N VAL A 112 8.42 -0.42 -1.64
CA VAL A 112 7.89 -1.77 -1.86
C VAL A 112 8.21 -2.64 -0.65
N GLY A 113 7.23 -3.39 -0.19
CA GLY A 113 7.36 -4.28 0.95
C GLY A 113 6.45 -5.48 0.79
N ILE A 114 6.86 -6.58 1.40
CA ILE A 114 6.07 -7.80 1.48
C ILE A 114 6.09 -8.21 2.95
N ARG A 115 4.93 -8.16 3.59
CA ARG A 115 4.71 -8.51 4.98
C ARG A 115 4.07 -9.89 5.03
N LEU A 116 4.75 -10.83 5.66
CA LEU A 116 4.24 -12.18 5.89
C LEU A 116 3.87 -12.27 7.38
N ASN A 117 2.59 -12.49 7.69
CA ASN A 117 2.04 -12.61 9.04
C ASN A 117 2.30 -13.99 9.68
N SER A 118 3.37 -14.66 9.25
CA SER A 118 3.88 -15.89 9.83
C SER A 118 5.30 -15.62 10.31
N SER A 119 5.47 -14.58 11.13
CA SER A 119 6.78 -14.09 11.57
C SER A 119 7.60 -15.17 12.27
N GLU A 120 6.97 -16.09 12.98
CA GLU A 120 7.65 -17.20 13.66
C GLU A 120 8.30 -18.16 12.66
N HIS A 121 7.55 -18.64 11.66
CA HIS A 121 8.12 -19.56 10.66
C HIS A 121 9.04 -18.87 9.65
N LEU A 122 8.79 -17.60 9.29
CA LEU A 122 9.66 -16.88 8.35
C LEU A 122 11.01 -16.53 8.98
N GLN A 123 11.02 -16.10 10.23
CA GLN A 123 12.25 -15.80 10.95
C GLN A 123 13.09 -17.07 11.13
N ILE A 124 12.45 -18.19 11.49
CA ILE A 124 13.11 -19.50 11.58
C ILE A 124 13.60 -19.96 10.19
N ALA A 125 12.80 -19.84 9.15
CA ALA A 125 13.18 -20.20 7.79
C ALA A 125 14.36 -19.36 7.27
N LEU A 126 14.37 -18.05 7.53
CA LEU A 126 15.47 -17.16 7.15
C LEU A 126 16.75 -17.52 7.92
N LEU A 127 16.65 -17.78 9.23
CA LEU A 127 17.76 -18.24 10.05
C LEU A 127 18.30 -19.60 9.58
N ALA A 128 17.43 -20.50 9.11
CA ALA A 128 17.81 -21.81 8.55
C ALA A 128 18.36 -21.70 7.11
N LEU A 129 17.93 -20.71 6.33
CA LEU A 129 18.40 -20.50 4.96
C LEU A 129 19.85 -20.00 4.93
N ILE A 130 20.26 -19.16 5.89
CA ILE A 130 21.63 -18.62 5.98
C ILE A 130 22.71 -19.73 5.96
N PRO A 131 22.65 -20.77 6.82
CA PRO A 131 23.64 -21.85 6.80
C PRO A 131 23.54 -22.72 5.54
N ILE A 132 22.33 -22.95 5.00
CA ILE A 132 22.15 -23.71 3.75
C ILE A 132 22.80 -22.97 2.57
N PHE A 133 22.58 -21.67 2.47
CA PHE A 133 23.15 -20.84 1.40
C PHE A 133 24.67 -20.73 1.51
N ARG A 134 25.21 -20.64 2.74
CA ARG A 134 26.65 -20.74 3.00
C ARG A 134 27.20 -22.11 2.59
N ASN A 135 26.51 -23.19 2.90
CA ASN A 135 26.93 -24.54 2.53
C ASN A 135 26.88 -24.75 1.01
N MET A 136 25.85 -24.25 0.32
CA MET A 136 25.77 -24.31 -1.14
C MET A 136 26.89 -23.51 -1.82
N LYS A 137 27.18 -22.27 -1.37
CA LYS A 137 28.32 -21.52 -1.90
C LYS A 137 29.65 -22.22 -1.64
N ARG A 138 29.82 -22.83 -0.46
CA ARG A 138 31.00 -23.62 -0.14
C ARG A 138 31.13 -24.86 -1.02
N MET A 139 30.03 -25.57 -1.30
CA MET A 139 30.03 -26.73 -2.20
C MET A 139 30.29 -26.32 -3.66
N LEU A 140 29.70 -25.22 -4.14
CA LEU A 140 29.88 -24.73 -5.50
C LEU A 140 31.29 -24.16 -5.74
N CYS A 141 31.90 -23.53 -4.72
CA CYS A 141 33.28 -23.06 -4.77
C CYS A 141 34.29 -24.20 -4.55
N GLY A 142 33.92 -25.23 -3.78
CA GLY A 142 34.74 -26.42 -3.54
C GLY A 142 34.76 -27.40 -4.71
N SER A 143 33.69 -27.47 -5.52
CA SER A 143 33.67 -28.26 -6.75
C SER A 143 34.51 -27.66 -7.89
N SER A 144 34.99 -26.41 -7.74
CA SER A 144 35.97 -25.80 -8.64
C SER A 144 37.43 -26.01 -8.20
N GLN A 145 37.66 -26.82 -7.17
CA GLN A 145 38.97 -27.34 -6.76
C GLN A 145 38.94 -28.88 -6.79
N SER A 146 38.50 -29.45 -7.90
CA SER A 146 38.67 -30.88 -8.18
C SER A 146 38.66 -31.12 -9.69
N VAL A 147 39.61 -30.49 -10.37
CA VAL A 147 40.14 -30.90 -11.69
C VAL A 147 41.62 -30.59 -11.73
#